data_AF-A0A1A3NR77-F1
#
_entry.id   AF-A0A1A3NR77-F1
#
_cell.length_a   1.000
_cell.length_b   1.000
_cell.length_c   1.000
_cell.angle_alpha   90.00
_cell.angle_beta   90.00
_cell.angle_gamma   90.00
#
_symmetry.space_group_name_H-M   'P 1'
#
loop_
_entity.id
_entity.type
_entity.pdbx_description
1 polymer ?
#
loop_
_entity_poly.entity_id
_entity_poly.type
_entity_poly.pdbx_seq_one_letter_code
_entity_poly.pdbx_strand_id
1 'polypeptide(L)'
;MSAQPDRHRDTQRTLLALYDEALPTVYGYFARRCADRGTAEDLTSETFLAAFQTAGARRDDPPPIGVPWLLGVARHKLADHYRGRQDPVPVAEPPEPLDGADDWDTELDRLMAENVLAKLSEPHRA
;
A
#
# COMPACT_ATOMS: atom_id res chain seq x y z
N MET A 1 -28.90 13.19 -19.94
CA MET A 1 -28.10 13.75 -18.84
C MET A 1 -28.67 13.22 -17.54
N SER A 2 -27.83 12.79 -16.57
CA SER A 2 -28.15 12.19 -15.25
C SER A 2 -28.02 10.66 -15.14
N ALA A 3 -26.79 10.14 -15.25
CA ALA A 3 -26.40 8.79 -14.78
C ALA A 3 -25.06 8.79 -14.01
N GLN A 4 -24.53 9.99 -13.69
CA GLN A 4 -23.18 10.18 -13.13
C GLN A 4 -23.06 10.16 -11.58
N PRO A 5 -24.10 10.40 -10.74
CA PRO A 5 -23.91 10.48 -9.28
C PRO A 5 -23.85 9.11 -8.57
N ASP A 6 -24.53 8.09 -9.10
CA ASP A 6 -24.64 6.78 -8.42
C ASP A 6 -23.32 6.01 -8.47
N ARG A 7 -22.61 5.99 -9.62
CA ARG A 7 -21.31 5.31 -9.73
C ARG A 7 -20.26 5.87 -8.77
N HIS A 8 -20.21 7.18 -8.59
CA HIS A 8 -19.24 7.80 -7.69
C HIS A 8 -19.52 7.40 -6.23
N ARG A 9 -20.80 7.39 -5.84
CA ARG A 9 -21.22 6.97 -4.49
C ARG A 9 -20.94 5.48 -4.24
N ASP A 10 -21.11 4.63 -5.24
CA ASP A 10 -20.79 3.20 -5.13
C ASP A 10 -19.28 2.96 -5.04
N THR A 11 -18.47 3.63 -5.85
CA THR A 11 -17.00 3.58 -5.72
C THR A 11 -16.53 4.06 -4.35
N GLN A 12 -17.10 5.15 -3.84
CA GLN A 12 -16.80 5.65 -2.49
C GLN A 12 -17.17 4.62 -1.41
N ARG A 13 -18.33 3.97 -1.51
CA ARG A 13 -18.76 2.95 -0.56
C ARG A 13 -17.82 1.73 -0.58
N THR A 14 -17.42 1.28 -1.77
CA THR A 14 -16.45 0.18 -1.92
C THR A 14 -15.09 0.53 -1.31
N LEU A 15 -14.60 1.76 -1.50
CA LEU A 15 -13.36 2.21 -0.88
C LEU A 15 -13.43 2.31 0.64
N LEU A 16 -14.57 2.73 1.19
CA LEU A 16 -14.76 2.76 2.63
C LEU A 16 -14.77 1.35 3.23
N ALA A 17 -15.43 0.39 2.58
CA ALA A 17 -15.36 -1.01 3.00
C ALA A 17 -13.93 -1.55 2.94
N LEU A 18 -13.19 -1.24 1.87
CA LEU A 18 -11.77 -1.59 1.76
C LEU A 18 -10.93 -0.91 2.84
N TYR A 19 -11.22 0.34 3.19
CA TYR A 19 -10.53 1.04 4.27
C TYR A 19 -10.69 0.30 5.60
N ASP A 20 -11.92 -0.03 5.97
CA ASP A 20 -12.22 -0.74 7.23
C ASP A 20 -11.51 -2.10 7.30
N GLU A 21 -11.45 -2.82 6.17
CA GLU A 21 -10.75 -4.10 6.06
C GLU A 21 -9.22 -3.96 6.12
N ALA A 22 -8.67 -3.01 5.35
CA ALA A 22 -7.23 -2.92 5.10
C ALA A 22 -6.48 -2.09 6.15
N LEU A 23 -7.18 -1.22 6.90
CA LEU A 23 -6.56 -0.28 7.85
C LEU A 23 -5.64 -0.97 8.86
N PRO A 24 -6.03 -2.07 9.56
CA PRO A 24 -5.15 -2.73 10.52
C PRO A 24 -3.86 -3.25 9.88
N THR A 25 -3.94 -3.74 8.64
CA THR A 25 -2.81 -4.29 7.89
C THR A 25 -1.85 -3.19 7.46
N VAL A 26 -2.37 -2.11 6.86
CA VAL A 26 -1.56 -0.98 6.39
C VAL A 26 -0.95 -0.21 7.56
N TYR A 27 -1.75 0.11 8.58
CA TYR A 27 -1.22 0.78 9.77
C TYR A 27 -0.21 -0.10 10.50
N GLY A 28 -0.48 -1.40 10.65
CA GLY A 28 0.47 -2.33 11.24
C GLY A 28 1.79 -2.39 10.48
N TYR A 29 1.76 -2.37 9.14
CA TYR A 29 2.95 -2.34 8.30
C TYR A 29 3.87 -1.16 8.66
N PHE A 30 3.30 0.03 8.80
CA PHE A 30 4.04 1.24 9.18
C PHE A 30 4.42 1.26 10.66
N ALA A 31 3.54 0.87 11.57
CA ALA A 31 3.80 0.86 13.00
C ALA A 31 5.01 0.00 13.39
N ARG A 32 5.31 -1.04 12.59
CA ARG A 32 6.50 -1.90 12.78
C ARG A 32 7.80 -1.32 12.20
N ARG A 33 7.71 -0.28 11.35
CA ARG A 33 8.84 0.23 10.55
C ARG A 33 9.16 1.70 10.78
N CYS A 34 8.21 2.48 11.25
CA CYS A 34 8.38 3.89 11.57
C CYS A 34 8.91 4.05 13.00
N ALA A 35 9.74 5.08 13.22
CA ALA A 35 10.32 5.36 14.52
C ALA A 35 9.30 5.89 15.55
N ASP A 36 8.22 6.50 15.07
CA ASP A 36 7.17 7.08 15.89
C ASP A 36 5.79 6.85 15.29
N ARG A 37 4.77 6.97 16.15
CA ARG A 37 3.37 6.77 15.80
C ARG A 37 2.85 7.79 14.80
N GLY A 38 3.26 9.06 14.89
CA GLY A 38 2.79 10.12 14.01
C GLY A 38 3.17 9.83 12.56
N THR A 39 4.43 9.46 12.33
CA THR A 39 4.90 9.04 11.00
C THR A 39 4.10 7.84 10.46
N ALA A 40 3.76 6.87 11.30
CA ALA A 40 2.96 5.73 10.87
C ALA A 40 1.51 6.13 10.49
N GLU A 41 0.88 7.01 11.26
CA GLU A 41 -0.47 7.54 10.98
C GLU A 41 -0.51 8.37 9.69
N ASP A 42 0.51 9.20 9.47
CA ASP A 42 0.65 10.03 8.26
C ASP A 42 0.83 9.17 7.01
N LEU A 43 1.77 8.22 7.03
CA LEU A 43 2.01 7.34 5.87
C LEU A 43 0.82 6.43 5.57
N THR A 44 0.09 6.00 6.61
CA THR A 44 -1.19 5.30 6.44
C THR A 44 -2.20 6.18 5.71
N SER A 45 -2.36 7.42 6.17
CA SER A 45 -3.29 8.39 5.57
C SER A 45 -2.94 8.68 4.11
N GLU A 46 -1.65 8.86 3.80
CA GLU A 46 -1.16 9.06 2.43
C GLU A 46 -1.44 7.84 1.52
N THR A 47 -1.31 6.63 2.07
CA THR A 47 -1.56 5.40 1.32
C THR A 47 -3.02 5.29 0.90
N PHE A 48 -3.95 5.53 1.83
CA PHE A 48 -5.37 5.53 1.51
C PHE A 48 -5.78 6.71 0.63
N LEU A 49 -5.17 7.89 0.82
CA LEU A 49 -5.38 9.02 -0.07
C LEU A 49 -4.98 8.69 -1.52
N ALA A 50 -3.87 7.99 -1.73
CA ALA A 50 -3.48 7.52 -3.06
C ALA A 50 -4.52 6.54 -3.66
N ALA A 51 -5.13 5.69 -2.83
CA ALA A 51 -6.22 4.81 -3.24
C ALA A 51 -7.45 5.60 -3.73
N PHE A 52 -7.89 6.60 -2.95
CA PHE A 52 -9.02 7.48 -3.32
C PHE A 52 -8.74 8.25 -4.60
N GLN A 53 -7.53 8.79 -4.77
CA GLN A 53 -7.14 9.49 -5.99
C GLN A 53 -7.12 8.57 -7.21
N THR A 54 -6.61 7.35 -7.05
CA THR A 54 -6.55 6.35 -8.12
C THR A 54 -7.94 5.90 -8.55
N ALA A 55 -8.85 5.70 -7.59
CA ALA A 55 -10.23 5.32 -7.86
C ALA A 55 -11.08 6.44 -8.47
N GLY A 56 -10.79 7.70 -8.10
CA GLY A 56 -11.47 8.88 -8.64
C GLY A 56 -10.94 9.34 -10.01
N ALA A 57 -9.75 8.87 -10.40
CA ALA A 57 -9.18 9.18 -11.70
C ALA A 57 -10.02 8.56 -12.83
N ARG A 58 -10.33 9.35 -13.86
CA ARG A 58 -10.97 8.85 -15.08
C ARG A 58 -9.94 8.12 -15.94
N ARG A 59 -9.54 6.94 -15.50
CA ARG A 59 -8.72 6.00 -16.28
C ARG A 59 -9.62 4.93 -16.88
N ASP A 60 -9.35 4.56 -18.12
CA ASP A 60 -10.12 3.53 -18.82
C ASP A 60 -9.93 2.13 -18.20
N ASP A 61 -8.77 1.89 -17.59
CA ASP A 61 -8.43 0.64 -16.90
C ASP A 61 -7.61 0.93 -15.62
N PRO A 62 -8.26 1.28 -14.50
CA PRO A 62 -7.57 1.51 -13.24
C PRO A 62 -7.07 0.18 -12.65
N PRO A 63 -5.92 0.17 -11.95
CA PRO A 63 -5.44 -1.04 -11.29
C PRO A 63 -6.46 -1.51 -10.23
N PRO A 64 -6.56 -2.83 -9.99
CA PRO A 64 -7.46 -3.35 -8.96
C PRO A 64 -6.94 -2.95 -7.57
N ILE A 65 -7.62 -1.99 -6.96
CA ILE A 65 -7.29 -1.47 -5.61
C ILE A 65 -7.73 -2.51 -4.57
N GLY A 66 -6.78 -3.00 -3.78
CA GLY A 66 -6.99 -3.96 -2.69
C GLY A 66 -5.77 -3.98 -1.76
N VAL A 67 -5.80 -4.80 -0.71
CA VAL A 67 -4.71 -4.89 0.29
C VAL A 67 -3.31 -5.02 -0.36
N PRO A 68 -3.09 -5.88 -1.37
CA PRO A 68 -1.79 -6.01 -2.04
C PRO A 68 -1.32 -4.71 -2.73
N TRP A 69 -2.23 -4.03 -3.43
CA TRP A 69 -1.93 -2.75 -4.06
C TRP A 69 -1.61 -1.67 -3.00
N LEU A 70 -2.36 -1.63 -1.90
CA LEU A 70 -2.13 -0.70 -0.79
C LEU A 70 -0.76 -0.92 -0.14
N LEU A 71 -0.36 -2.18 0.04
CA LEU A 71 0.95 -2.53 0.60
C LEU A 71 2.09 -2.18 -0.35
N GLY A 72 1.89 -2.33 -1.66
CA GLY A 72 2.82 -1.82 -2.67
C GLY A 72 2.99 -0.30 -2.60
N VAL A 73 1.90 0.46 -2.47
CA VAL A 73 1.97 1.92 -2.27
C VAL A 73 2.65 2.26 -0.95
N ALA A 74 2.32 1.55 0.13
CA ALA A 74 2.90 1.76 1.45
C ALA A 74 4.42 1.58 1.46
N ARG A 75 4.93 0.58 0.72
CA ARG A 75 6.36 0.36 0.52
C ARG A 75 7.05 1.55 -0.15
N HIS A 76 6.47 2.04 -1.25
CA HIS A 76 7.01 3.22 -1.95
C HIS A 76 7.02 4.46 -1.04
N LYS A 77 5.91 4.71 -0.35
CA LYS A 77 5.78 5.83 0.59
C LYS A 77 6.81 5.78 1.71
N LEU A 78 7.04 4.59 2.28
CA LEU A 78 8.07 4.40 3.30
C LEU A 78 9.48 4.67 2.74
N ALA A 79 9.78 4.11 1.57
CA ALA A 79 11.09 4.31 0.93
C ALA A 79 11.34 5.79 0.64
N ASP A 80 10.34 6.49 0.10
CA ASP A 80 10.43 7.92 -0.20
C ASP A 80 10.54 8.77 1.06
N HIS A 81 9.84 8.41 2.15
CA HIS A 81 9.98 9.07 3.45
C HIS A 81 11.43 9.00 3.96
N TYR A 82 12.09 7.84 3.88
CA TYR A 82 13.49 7.70 4.32
C TYR A 82 14.49 8.35 3.37
N ARG A 83 14.26 8.28 2.04
CA ARG A 83 15.08 8.98 1.05
C ARG A 83 15.03 10.49 1.24
N GLY A 84 13.85 11.05 1.48
CA GLY A 84 13.66 12.49 1.71
C GLY A 84 14.26 13.00 3.03
N ARG A 85 14.52 12.11 4.00
CA ARG A 85 15.19 12.43 5.26
C ARG A 85 16.71 12.27 5.22
N GLN A 86 17.24 11.60 4.19
CA GLN A 86 18.67 11.49 3.97
C GLN A 86 19.14 12.62 3.05
N ASP A 87 19.59 13.73 3.64
CA ASP A 87 20.84 14.28 3.12
C ASP A 87 21.88 13.16 3.35
N PRO A 88 22.57 12.67 2.31
CA PRO A 88 23.53 11.59 2.49
C PRO A 88 24.64 12.07 3.44
N VAL A 89 24.55 11.66 4.70
CA VAL A 89 25.58 11.90 5.70
C VAL A 89 26.73 10.96 5.38
N PRO A 90 27.95 11.46 5.09
CA PRO A 90 29.09 10.60 4.89
C PRO A 90 29.38 9.88 6.21
N VAL A 91 29.25 8.56 6.22
CA VAL A 91 29.61 7.72 7.37
C VAL A 91 30.94 7.04 7.05
N ALA A 92 31.89 7.09 7.99
CA ALA A 92 33.22 6.50 7.79
C ALA A 92 33.18 4.98 7.64
N GLU A 93 32.18 4.34 8.25
CA GLU A 93 31.94 2.90 8.19
C GLU A 93 30.42 2.65 8.18
N PRO A 94 29.88 1.90 7.21
CA PRO A 94 28.46 1.59 7.17
C PRO A 94 28.07 0.73 8.39
N PRO A 95 26.91 0.99 9.02
CA PRO A 95 26.47 0.16 10.14
C PRO A 95 26.29 -1.30 9.70
N GLU A 96 26.64 -2.23 10.58
CA GLU A 96 26.37 -3.66 10.43
C GLU A 96 24.87 -3.85 10.12
N PRO A 97 24.51 -4.58 9.05
CA PRO A 97 23.11 -4.86 8.72
C PRO A 97 22.44 -5.54 9.92
N LEU A 98 21.33 -5.01 10.39
CA LEU A 98 20.50 -5.72 11.35
C LEU A 98 19.81 -6.88 10.61
N ASP A 99 20.12 -8.12 11.00
CA ASP A 99 19.66 -9.40 10.40
C ASP A 99 18.13 -9.62 10.34
N GLY A 100 17.30 -8.60 10.60
CA GLY A 100 15.83 -8.70 10.64
C GLY A 100 15.07 -7.67 9.81
N ALA A 101 15.75 -6.84 9.01
CA ALA A 101 15.07 -5.75 8.29
C ALA A 101 14.17 -6.22 7.12
N ASP A 102 14.31 -7.46 6.65
CA ASP A 102 13.81 -7.87 5.32
C ASP A 102 12.87 -9.10 5.30
N ASP A 103 12.57 -9.71 6.45
CA ASP A 103 11.64 -10.87 6.53
C ASP A 103 10.23 -10.49 6.03
N TRP A 104 9.84 -9.24 6.27
CA TRP A 104 8.53 -8.79 5.86
C TRP A 104 8.39 -8.47 4.38
N ASP A 105 9.46 -8.13 3.65
CA ASP A 105 9.35 -7.96 2.19
C ASP A 105 9.05 -9.32 1.56
N THR A 106 9.63 -10.39 2.12
CA THR A 106 9.33 -11.78 1.74
C THR A 106 7.87 -12.17 2.07
N GLU A 107 7.37 -11.83 3.26
CA GLU A 107 5.98 -12.09 3.64
C GLU A 107 4.98 -11.27 2.79
N LEU A 108 5.36 -10.05 2.39
CA LEU A 108 4.57 -9.21 1.50
C LEU A 108 4.52 -9.80 0.09
N ASP A 109 5.67 -10.22 -0.45
CA ASP A 109 5.77 -10.86 -1.75
C ASP A 109 4.94 -12.15 -1.79
N ARG A 110 4.92 -12.89 -0.69
CA ARG A 110 4.02 -14.04 -0.52
C ARG A 110 2.54 -13.64 -0.56
N LEU A 111 2.11 -12.65 0.22
CA LEU A 111 0.72 -12.16 0.22
C LEU A 111 0.30 -11.63 -1.16
N MET A 112 1.21 -10.93 -1.85
CA MET A 112 1.03 -10.47 -3.23
C MET A 112 0.84 -11.66 -4.17
N ALA A 113 1.71 -12.68 -4.08
CA ALA A 113 1.65 -13.89 -4.89
C ALA A 113 0.35 -14.66 -4.66
N GLU A 114 -0.06 -14.84 -3.41
CA GLU A 114 -1.32 -15.51 -3.05
C GLU A 114 -2.54 -14.79 -3.65
N ASN A 115 -2.58 -13.45 -3.60
CA ASN A 115 -3.66 -12.70 -4.22
C ASN A 115 -3.64 -12.74 -5.75
N VAL A 116 -2.46 -12.74 -6.39
CA VAL A 116 -2.36 -12.94 -7.85
C VAL A 116 -2.86 -14.33 -8.22
N LEU A 117 -2.45 -15.36 -7.49
CA LEU A 117 -2.90 -16.75 -7.70
C LEU A 117 -4.42 -16.89 -7.50
N ALA A 118 -4.98 -16.26 -6.47
CA ALA A 118 -6.43 -16.25 -6.21
C ALA A 118 -7.25 -15.56 -7.31
N LYS A 119 -6.65 -14.60 -8.03
CA LYS A 119 -7.28 -13.95 -9.20
C LYS A 119 -7.13 -14.74 -10.49
N LEU A 120 -6.18 -15.67 -10.56
CA LEU A 120 -5.92 -16.52 -11.74
C LEU A 120 -6.69 -17.84 -11.73
N SER A 121 -7.35 -18.20 -10.63
CA SER A 121 -8.07 -19.46 -10.50
C SER A 121 -9.42 -19.44 -11.22
N GLU A 122 -9.45 -19.96 -12.46
CA GLU A 122 -10.14 -21.21 -12.86
C GLU A 122 -9.93 -21.58 -14.36
N PRO A 123 -9.69 -20.66 -15.33
CA PRO A 123 -9.48 -21.05 -16.73
C PRO A 123 -8.05 -21.47 -17.12
N HIS A 124 -7.02 -21.15 -16.31
CA HIS A 124 -5.60 -21.34 -16.71
C HIS A 124 -5.00 -22.69 -16.28
N ARG A 125 -5.84 -23.70 -15.97
CA ARG A 125 -5.42 -25.02 -15.49
C ARG A 125 -5.49 -26.13 -16.57
N ALA A 126 -5.30 -25.77 -17.83
CA ALA A 126 -5.23 -26.70 -18.96
C ALA A 126 -3.90 -26.56 -19.70
#